data_AF-A0AAD8I1W3-F1
#
_entry.id   AF-A0AAD8I1W3-F1
#
_cell.length_a   1.000
_cell.length_b   1.000
_cell.length_c   1.000
_cell.angle_alpha   90.00
_cell.angle_beta   90.00
_cell.angle_gamma   90.00
#
_symmetry.space_group_name_H-M   'P 1'
#
loop_
_entity.id
_entity.type
_entity.pdbx_description
1 polymer ?
#
loop_
_entity_poly.entity_id
_entity_poly.type
_entity_poly.pdbx_seq_one_letter_code
_entity_poly.pdbx_strand_id
1 'polypeptide(L)'
;MFETRRTKPDIFRNFTFVATCLVLIFTVNLTCKNYLQPELQSHRTRLPLELGDTEVRYRPYEKRVTDEEEVHVEDYGNLVPPINVTLQERMAWFKKNLPQFEFLKSTPVSMEFENRVEEFLGENQCRIQFFMTWIAPISLFGEREFLTMDSLFKAHPNGCLMIISRTMDSSPGLGILKPLVDRGFKVLAVTPDLPQLFKDTPAESWFDDMKSGTKDPGEIPLAQNLSNLIRLAVLYKYGGIYLDTDFIVLKDFSGLRNSIGAQSVNPVGKWTRLNNAVLIFDKDHPLLYKFIEEFALNFNGNKWGYNGPYLVSRVVSDLTTAQDYNFTILPPMAFYPVYWSHVDGFFMGPKQVRRRWIEHKLEQLTDETYGMHLWNKQSSGLTIEQGSIIYRLISEHCTICKHECSS
;
A
#
# COMPACT_ATOMS: atom_id res chain seq x y z
N MET A 1 62.05 -26.73 -44.73
CA MET A 1 61.15 -27.14 -45.84
C MET A 1 59.77 -26.58 -45.53
N PHE A 2 59.30 -25.69 -46.41
CA PHE A 2 58.00 -24.99 -46.55
C PHE A 2 57.49 -23.96 -45.53
N GLU A 3 57.20 -22.77 -46.09
CA GLU A 3 56.53 -21.58 -45.56
C GLU A 3 55.08 -21.84 -45.13
N THR A 4 54.55 -21.01 -44.23
CA THR A 4 53.11 -20.68 -44.20
C THR A 4 52.90 -19.21 -43.84
N ARG A 5 52.28 -18.47 -44.78
CA ARG A 5 51.85 -17.07 -44.68
C ARG A 5 50.74 -16.92 -43.63
N ARG A 6 50.80 -15.85 -42.81
CA ARG A 6 49.63 -15.34 -42.06
C ARG A 6 49.09 -14.07 -42.73
N THR A 7 47.84 -14.14 -43.16
CA THR A 7 47.02 -13.07 -43.74
C THR A 7 46.50 -12.11 -42.66
N LYS A 8 46.47 -10.82 -42.97
CA LYS A 8 45.84 -9.76 -42.14
C LYS A 8 44.31 -9.92 -42.10
N PRO A 9 43.63 -9.54 -41.01
CA PRO A 9 42.18 -9.57 -40.93
C PRO A 9 41.52 -8.41 -41.69
N ASP A 10 40.44 -8.73 -42.39
CA ASP A 10 39.72 -7.89 -43.34
C ASP A 10 38.72 -6.96 -42.61
N ILE A 11 39.08 -5.68 -42.46
CA ILE A 11 38.30 -4.67 -41.73
C ILE A 11 37.01 -4.27 -42.47
N PHE A 12 36.92 -4.55 -43.78
CA PHE A 12 35.77 -4.15 -44.59
C PHE A 12 34.52 -5.00 -44.41
N ARG A 13 34.62 -6.24 -43.89
CA ARG A 13 33.46 -7.15 -43.74
C ARG A 13 32.59 -6.83 -42.51
N ASN A 14 33.15 -6.19 -41.49
CA ASN A 14 32.44 -5.87 -40.26
C ASN A 14 31.59 -4.58 -40.36
N PHE A 15 32.00 -3.61 -41.19
CA PHE A 15 31.19 -2.41 -41.43
C PHE A 15 29.91 -2.70 -42.20
N THR A 16 29.94 -3.67 -43.13
CA THR A 16 28.75 -4.02 -43.93
C THR A 16 27.66 -4.67 -43.08
N PHE A 17 28.03 -5.48 -42.07
CA PHE A 17 27.09 -6.18 -41.18
C PHE A 17 26.42 -5.23 -40.18
N VAL A 18 27.17 -4.27 -39.62
CA VAL A 18 26.61 -3.26 -38.69
C VAL A 18 25.68 -2.29 -39.45
N ALA A 19 26.01 -1.94 -40.68
CA ALA A 19 25.16 -1.10 -41.53
C ALA A 19 23.85 -1.81 -41.93
N THR A 20 23.86 -3.12 -42.20
CA THR A 20 22.62 -3.87 -42.51
C THR A 20 21.72 -4.05 -41.29
N CYS A 21 22.28 -4.23 -40.08
CA CYS A 21 21.49 -4.28 -38.85
C CYS A 21 20.82 -2.95 -38.52
N LEU A 22 21.48 -1.80 -38.74
CA LEU A 22 20.90 -0.48 -38.49
C LEU A 22 19.76 -0.12 -39.46
N VAL A 23 19.86 -0.53 -40.74
CA VAL A 23 18.79 -0.32 -41.72
C VAL A 23 17.55 -1.16 -41.39
N LEU A 24 17.72 -2.41 -40.94
CA LEU A 24 16.61 -3.28 -40.53
C LEU A 24 15.86 -2.74 -39.29
N ILE A 25 16.59 -2.19 -38.30
CA ILE A 25 15.99 -1.58 -37.10
C ILE A 25 15.21 -0.30 -37.45
N PHE A 26 15.68 0.49 -38.42
CA PHE A 26 14.97 1.68 -38.88
C PHE A 26 13.74 1.35 -39.73
N THR A 27 13.79 0.32 -40.58
CA THR A 27 12.63 -0.08 -41.39
C THR A 27 11.51 -0.68 -40.57
N VAL A 28 11.83 -1.47 -39.52
CA VAL A 28 10.81 -2.05 -38.63
C VAL A 28 10.12 -0.97 -37.79
N ASN A 29 10.85 0.06 -37.36
CA ASN A 29 10.28 1.21 -36.63
C ASN A 29 9.39 2.11 -37.52
N LEU A 30 9.67 2.22 -38.83
CA LEU A 30 8.78 2.96 -39.74
C LEU A 30 7.51 2.18 -40.07
N THR A 31 7.54 0.86 -40.17
CA THR A 31 6.34 0.05 -40.45
C THR A 31 5.42 -0.11 -39.24
N CYS A 32 5.95 -0.08 -38.01
CA CYS A 32 5.11 -0.14 -36.79
C CYS A 32 4.40 1.18 -36.45
N LYS A 33 4.80 2.31 -37.06
CA LYS A 33 4.13 3.60 -36.84
C LYS A 33 2.90 3.84 -37.73
N ASN A 34 2.69 2.99 -38.75
CA ASN A 34 1.61 3.13 -39.73
C ASN A 34 0.44 2.13 -39.54
N TYR A 35 0.39 1.36 -38.46
CA TYR A 35 -0.64 0.32 -38.25
C TYR A 35 -1.51 0.45 -36.99
N LEU A 36 -1.51 1.62 -36.32
CA LEU A 36 -2.50 1.95 -35.29
C LEU A 36 -3.09 3.35 -35.53
N GLN A 37 -4.05 3.41 -36.45
CA GLN A 37 -5.09 4.43 -36.47
C GLN A 37 -6.39 3.76 -36.89
N PRO A 38 -7.41 3.71 -36.03
CA PRO A 38 -8.79 3.79 -36.46
C PRO A 38 -9.25 5.24 -36.34
N GLU A 39 -9.63 5.82 -37.46
CA GLU A 39 -10.39 7.07 -37.53
C GLU A 39 -11.66 6.96 -36.67
N LEU A 40 -11.82 7.87 -35.70
CA LEU A 40 -13.13 8.15 -35.11
C LEU A 40 -13.53 9.58 -35.47
N GLN A 41 -14.20 9.72 -36.62
CA GLN A 41 -15.02 10.88 -36.93
C GLN A 41 -16.30 10.79 -36.07
N SER A 42 -16.33 11.53 -34.96
CA SER A 42 -17.56 11.74 -34.19
C SER A 42 -18.37 12.87 -34.83
N HIS A 43 -19.37 12.51 -35.64
CA HIS A 43 -20.44 13.41 -36.05
C HIS A 43 -21.14 14.01 -34.84
N ARG A 44 -21.11 15.34 -34.77
CA ARG A 44 -21.78 16.15 -33.74
C ARG A 44 -23.27 16.22 -34.03
N THR A 45 -24.04 15.26 -33.53
CA THR A 45 -25.51 15.33 -33.53
C THR A 45 -25.98 15.76 -32.14
N ARG A 46 -26.41 17.01 -32.01
CA ARG A 46 -27.08 17.52 -30.81
C ARG A 46 -28.50 16.94 -30.78
N LEU A 47 -28.79 16.06 -29.82
CA LEU A 47 -30.14 15.86 -29.29
C LEU A 47 -30.10 16.09 -27.77
N PRO A 48 -31.07 16.81 -27.18
CA PRO A 48 -31.08 17.07 -25.74
C PRO A 48 -31.52 15.81 -25.01
N LEU A 49 -30.63 15.25 -24.17
CA LEU A 49 -31.02 14.29 -23.14
C LEU A 49 -31.39 15.11 -21.90
N GLU A 50 -32.68 15.06 -21.54
CA GLU A 50 -33.18 15.58 -20.27
C GLU A 50 -32.48 14.84 -19.13
N LEU A 51 -31.64 15.57 -18.40
CA LEU A 51 -31.04 15.10 -17.16
C LEU A 51 -32.14 15.13 -16.10
N GLY A 52 -32.67 13.95 -15.78
CA GLY A 52 -33.49 13.79 -14.58
C GLY A 52 -32.62 14.00 -13.35
N ASP A 53 -32.75 15.17 -12.71
CA ASP A 53 -32.15 15.48 -11.42
C ASP A 53 -32.57 14.43 -10.38
N THR A 54 -31.71 13.45 -10.17
CA THR A 54 -31.74 12.63 -8.95
C THR A 54 -30.48 12.96 -8.17
N GLU A 55 -30.54 14.10 -7.49
CA GLU A 55 -29.60 14.50 -6.45
C GLU A 55 -29.76 13.51 -5.28
N VAL A 56 -29.11 12.34 -5.37
CA VAL A 56 -29.01 11.41 -4.25
C VAL A 56 -27.98 11.97 -3.28
N ARG A 57 -28.50 12.77 -2.35
CA ARG A 57 -27.76 13.37 -1.25
C ARG A 57 -27.21 12.26 -0.35
N TYR A 58 -25.91 11.97 -0.46
CA TYR A 58 -25.19 11.18 0.54
C TYR A 58 -25.43 11.82 1.91
N ARG A 59 -26.05 11.08 2.83
CA ARG A 59 -26.14 11.50 4.24
C ARG A 59 -24.85 11.04 4.90
N PRO A 60 -24.00 11.97 5.39
CA PRO A 60 -22.89 11.59 6.25
C PRO A 60 -23.44 10.74 7.40
N TYR A 61 -22.74 9.65 7.73
CA TYR A 61 -23.06 8.81 8.88
C TYR A 61 -23.13 9.69 10.15
N GLU A 62 -24.35 9.98 10.61
CA GLU A 62 -24.60 10.60 11.91
C GLU A 62 -24.43 9.51 12.97
N LYS A 63 -23.34 9.62 13.75
CA LYS A 63 -23.13 8.81 14.95
C LYS A 63 -24.39 8.88 15.82
N ARG A 64 -25.03 7.75 16.11
CA ARG A 64 -25.96 7.67 17.26
C ARG A 64 -25.12 7.87 18.51
N VAL A 65 -25.10 9.11 19.01
CA VAL A 65 -24.43 9.47 20.26
C VAL A 65 -25.20 8.78 21.39
N THR A 66 -24.69 7.65 21.86
CA THR A 66 -24.92 7.23 23.23
C THR A 66 -23.85 7.92 24.07
N ASP A 67 -24.29 8.85 24.92
CA ASP A 67 -23.48 9.58 25.90
C ASP A 67 -22.93 8.62 26.97
N GLU A 68 -21.99 7.76 26.60
CA GLU A 68 -21.13 7.07 27.56
C GLU A 68 -19.75 7.72 27.50
N GLU A 69 -19.32 8.23 28.65
CA GLU A 69 -18.11 9.01 28.90
C GLU A 69 -16.94 8.67 27.95
N GLU A 70 -16.58 9.63 27.09
CA GLU A 70 -15.40 9.56 26.22
C GLU A 70 -14.12 9.52 27.09
N VAL A 71 -13.77 8.34 27.59
CA VAL A 71 -12.42 8.06 28.07
C VAL A 71 -11.51 8.23 26.86
N HIS A 72 -10.51 9.12 26.95
CA HIS A 72 -9.46 9.25 25.95
C HIS A 72 -8.98 7.86 25.53
N VAL A 73 -9.35 7.43 24.31
CA VAL A 73 -8.96 6.12 23.78
C VAL A 73 -7.51 6.24 23.30
N GLU A 74 -6.59 6.30 24.25
CA GLU A 74 -5.18 6.03 23.98
C GLU A 74 -5.04 4.52 23.78
N ASP A 75 -5.04 4.08 22.52
CA ASP A 75 -4.70 2.69 22.21
C ASP A 75 -3.20 2.51 22.51
N TYR A 76 -2.89 1.74 23.55
CA TYR A 76 -1.53 1.39 23.95
C TYR A 76 -0.86 0.40 22.97
N GLY A 77 -1.19 0.47 21.68
CA GLY A 77 -0.45 -0.17 20.58
C GLY A 77 1.05 0.17 20.54
N ASN A 78 1.48 1.14 21.35
CA ASN A 78 2.87 1.52 21.59
C ASN A 78 3.58 0.71 22.69
N LEU A 79 2.93 -0.25 23.35
CA LEU A 79 3.63 -1.13 24.31
C LEU A 79 4.71 -1.93 23.57
N VAL A 80 5.96 -1.56 23.83
CA VAL A 80 7.13 -2.22 23.27
C VAL A 80 7.53 -3.35 24.21
N PRO A 81 7.58 -4.60 23.72
CA PRO A 81 8.09 -5.71 24.51
C PRO A 81 9.56 -5.47 24.93
N PRO A 82 9.98 -5.95 26.10
CA PRO A 82 11.36 -5.82 26.54
C PRO A 82 12.31 -6.53 25.57
N ILE A 83 13.42 -5.86 25.23
CA ILE A 83 14.48 -6.38 24.36
C ILE A 83 15.59 -7.05 25.18
N ASN A 84 16.29 -8.03 24.58
CA ASN A 84 17.42 -8.72 25.21
C ASN A 84 17.10 -9.42 26.55
N VAL A 85 15.84 -9.83 26.74
CA VAL A 85 15.40 -10.62 27.91
C VAL A 85 15.14 -12.06 27.51
N THR A 86 15.07 -12.96 28.50
CA THR A 86 14.69 -14.35 28.27
C THR A 86 13.24 -14.47 27.80
N LEU A 87 12.91 -15.59 27.14
CA LEU A 87 11.54 -15.91 26.75
C LEU A 87 10.58 -15.86 27.96
N GLN A 88 11.00 -16.40 29.11
CA GLN A 88 10.16 -16.44 30.31
C GLN A 88 9.83 -15.04 30.84
N GLU A 89 10.82 -14.14 30.87
CA GLU A 89 10.64 -12.75 31.29
C GLU A 89 9.71 -11.98 30.34
N ARG A 90 9.91 -12.15 29.02
CA ARG A 90 9.04 -11.50 28.03
C ARG A 90 7.61 -12.02 28.09
N MET A 91 7.43 -13.33 28.30
CA MET A 91 6.09 -13.92 28.50
C MET A 91 5.42 -13.42 29.77
N ALA A 92 6.16 -13.30 30.88
CA ALA A 92 5.64 -12.73 32.12
C ALA A 92 5.25 -11.26 31.95
N TRP A 93 6.08 -10.46 31.26
CA TRP A 93 5.76 -9.09 30.89
C TRP A 93 4.50 -9.04 30.02
N PHE A 94 4.39 -9.89 28.99
CA PHE A 94 3.26 -9.88 28.07
C PHE A 94 1.96 -10.20 28.80
N LYS A 95 1.92 -11.27 29.61
CA LYS A 95 0.75 -11.63 30.43
C LYS A 95 0.34 -10.51 31.39
N LYS A 96 1.32 -9.84 32.02
CA LYS A 96 1.06 -8.71 32.92
C LYS A 96 0.42 -7.52 32.18
N ASN A 97 0.84 -7.25 30.95
CA ASN A 97 0.36 -6.13 30.15
C ASN A 97 -0.82 -6.50 29.24
N LEU A 98 -1.22 -7.76 29.17
CA LEU A 98 -2.29 -8.26 28.31
C LEU A 98 -3.59 -7.42 28.39
N PRO A 99 -4.06 -6.99 29.58
CA PRO A 99 -5.25 -6.17 29.70
C PRO A 99 -5.18 -4.79 29.02
N GLN A 100 -3.97 -4.27 28.76
CA GLN A 100 -3.76 -2.96 28.13
C GLN A 100 -3.82 -3.01 26.60
N PHE A 101 -3.74 -4.20 25.99
CA PHE A 101 -3.91 -4.35 24.55
C PHE A 101 -5.40 -4.39 24.21
N GLU A 102 -6.06 -3.23 24.25
CA GLU A 102 -7.50 -3.12 23.99
C GLU A 102 -7.88 -3.67 22.61
N PHE A 103 -6.98 -3.63 21.61
CA PHE A 103 -7.23 -4.20 20.28
C PHE A 103 -7.45 -5.71 20.29
N LEU A 104 -7.07 -6.43 21.35
CA LEU A 104 -7.34 -7.86 21.49
C LEU A 104 -8.77 -8.18 21.95
N LYS A 105 -9.53 -7.19 22.43
CA LYS A 105 -10.86 -7.37 23.03
C LYS A 105 -11.97 -6.99 22.06
N SER A 106 -13.06 -7.74 22.09
CA SER A 106 -14.34 -7.33 21.51
C SER A 106 -15.03 -6.33 22.43
N THR A 107 -15.52 -5.24 21.86
CA THR A 107 -16.33 -4.21 22.54
C THR A 107 -17.67 -4.07 21.81
N PRO A 108 -18.69 -3.45 22.41
CA PRO A 108 -19.94 -3.15 21.71
C PRO A 108 -19.72 -2.43 20.37
N VAL A 109 -18.75 -1.52 20.31
CA VAL A 109 -18.39 -0.80 19.08
C VAL A 109 -17.73 -1.72 18.06
N SER A 110 -16.82 -2.61 18.48
CA SER A 110 -16.16 -3.52 17.53
C SER A 110 -17.14 -4.56 16.97
N MET A 111 -18.08 -5.06 17.77
CA MET A 111 -19.06 -6.06 17.32
C MET A 111 -19.96 -5.57 16.17
N GLU A 112 -20.07 -4.25 15.98
CA GLU A 112 -20.75 -3.66 14.82
C GLU A 112 -19.85 -3.54 13.57
N PHE A 113 -18.60 -4.02 13.62
CA PHE A 113 -17.63 -3.91 12.53
C PHE A 113 -18.18 -4.47 11.23
N GLU A 114 -18.64 -5.73 11.20
CA GLU A 114 -19.11 -6.37 9.98
C GLU A 114 -20.32 -5.63 9.39
N ASN A 115 -21.30 -5.27 10.23
CA ASN A 115 -22.48 -4.49 9.82
C ASN A 115 -22.07 -3.15 9.19
N ARG A 116 -21.16 -2.41 9.83
CA ARG A 116 -20.68 -1.11 9.33
C ARG A 116 -19.87 -1.24 8.05
N VAL A 117 -19.09 -2.32 7.90
CA VAL A 117 -18.37 -2.60 6.66
C VAL A 117 -19.34 -2.92 5.53
N GLU A 118 -20.32 -3.78 5.78
CA GLU A 118 -21.34 -4.14 4.78
C GLU A 118 -22.22 -2.96 4.38
N GLU A 119 -22.62 -2.12 5.34
CA GLU A 119 -23.36 -0.88 5.06
C GLU A 119 -22.53 0.06 4.17
N PHE A 120 -21.27 0.29 4.51
CA PHE A 120 -20.40 1.19 3.76
C PHE A 120 -20.09 0.68 2.34
N LEU A 121 -19.87 -0.62 2.17
CA LEU A 121 -19.54 -1.23 0.86
C LEU A 121 -20.80 -1.54 0.02
N GLY A 122 -21.93 -1.85 0.65
CA GLY A 122 -23.17 -2.30 0.03
C GLY A 122 -23.97 -1.22 -0.71
N GLU A 123 -23.59 0.05 -0.56
CA GLU A 123 -24.28 1.18 -1.20
C GLU A 123 -24.14 1.24 -2.74
N ASN A 124 -23.53 0.25 -3.42
CA ASN A 124 -23.28 0.18 -4.88
C ASN A 124 -22.59 1.42 -5.47
N GLN A 125 -21.93 2.21 -4.63
CA GLN A 125 -21.36 3.51 -5.01
C GLN A 125 -19.83 3.50 -5.11
N CYS A 126 -19.18 2.40 -4.72
CA CYS A 126 -17.72 2.27 -4.75
C CYS A 126 -17.27 1.60 -6.04
N ARG A 127 -16.63 2.35 -6.95
CA ARG A 127 -16.01 1.75 -8.15
C ARG A 127 -14.80 0.88 -7.79
N ILE A 128 -14.11 1.27 -6.73
CA ILE A 128 -12.90 0.64 -6.22
C ILE A 128 -12.85 0.87 -4.72
N GLN A 129 -12.39 -0.12 -3.96
CA GLN A 129 -12.37 -0.08 -2.50
C GLN A 129 -10.95 -0.23 -1.97
N PHE A 130 -10.61 0.62 -1.02
CA PHE A 130 -9.31 0.71 -0.38
C PHE A 130 -9.44 0.45 1.12
N PHE A 131 -8.43 -0.20 1.68
CA PHE A 131 -8.28 -0.45 3.10
C PHE A 131 -6.94 0.11 3.57
N MET A 132 -6.95 0.77 4.72
CA MET A 132 -5.76 1.15 5.48
C MET A 132 -5.90 0.62 6.91
N THR A 133 -4.80 0.56 7.65
CA THR A 133 -4.82 0.21 9.07
C THR A 133 -4.07 1.25 9.88
N TRP A 134 -4.69 1.70 10.97
CA TRP A 134 -4.07 2.62 11.92
C TRP A 134 -4.34 2.18 13.36
N ILE A 135 -3.35 1.56 14.00
CA ILE A 135 -3.46 1.06 15.40
C ILE A 135 -2.79 2.02 16.39
N ALA A 136 -2.01 2.99 15.90
CA ALA A 136 -1.31 3.94 16.75
C ALA A 136 -2.27 4.98 17.36
N PRO A 137 -1.85 5.72 18.40
CA PRO A 137 -2.59 6.87 18.90
C PRO A 137 -2.93 7.87 17.79
N ILE A 138 -4.12 8.45 17.87
CA ILE A 138 -4.59 9.43 16.88
C ILE A 138 -3.71 10.69 16.84
N SER A 139 -3.04 11.03 17.94
CA SER A 139 -2.10 12.17 18.01
C SER A 139 -0.88 12.00 17.10
N LEU A 140 -0.58 10.78 16.64
CA LEU A 140 0.49 10.51 15.69
C LEU A 140 0.01 10.52 14.23
N PHE A 141 -1.29 10.65 13.97
CA PHE A 141 -1.83 10.74 12.62
C PHE A 141 -1.67 12.17 12.12
N GLY A 142 -0.62 12.42 11.35
CA GLY A 142 -0.23 13.76 10.94
C GLY A 142 -0.61 14.12 9.51
N GLU A 143 -0.05 15.23 9.04
CA GLU A 143 -0.22 15.71 7.66
C GLU A 143 0.29 14.69 6.63
N ARG A 144 1.34 13.92 6.97
CA ARG A 144 1.90 12.87 6.10
C ARG A 144 0.93 11.73 5.85
N GLU A 145 0.27 11.26 6.90
CA GLU A 145 -0.74 10.22 6.78
C GLU A 145 -1.99 10.76 6.06
N PHE A 146 -2.35 12.03 6.31
CA PHE A 146 -3.44 12.68 5.58
C PHE A 146 -3.16 12.81 4.07
N LEU A 147 -1.91 13.08 3.69
CA LEU A 147 -1.48 13.15 2.28
C LEU A 147 -1.74 11.85 1.51
N THR A 148 -1.60 10.70 2.18
CA THR A 148 -1.94 9.39 1.59
C THR A 148 -3.41 9.35 1.19
N MET A 149 -4.32 9.82 2.04
CA MET A 149 -5.75 9.87 1.73
C MET A 149 -6.07 10.90 0.63
N ASP A 150 -5.49 12.10 0.70
CA ASP A 150 -5.74 13.14 -0.30
C ASP A 150 -5.26 12.73 -1.70
N SER A 151 -4.04 12.18 -1.79
CA SER A 151 -3.52 11.67 -3.07
C SER A 151 -4.33 10.48 -3.61
N LEU A 152 -4.82 9.60 -2.71
CA LEU A 152 -5.73 8.52 -3.07
C LEU A 152 -7.01 9.08 -3.71
N PHE A 153 -7.70 9.99 -3.05
CA PHE A 153 -8.97 10.51 -3.57
C PHE A 153 -8.80 11.41 -4.80
N LYS A 154 -7.60 11.97 -5.02
CA LYS A 154 -7.26 12.61 -6.30
C LYS A 154 -7.21 11.61 -7.45
N ALA A 155 -6.56 10.46 -7.25
CA ALA A 155 -6.47 9.41 -8.26
C ALA A 155 -7.79 8.62 -8.41
N HIS A 156 -8.56 8.54 -7.33
CA HIS A 156 -9.78 7.74 -7.20
C HIS A 156 -10.94 8.55 -6.61
N PRO A 157 -11.48 9.54 -7.35
CA PRO A 157 -12.53 10.42 -6.80
C PRO A 157 -13.85 9.68 -6.48
N ASN A 158 -14.10 8.55 -7.14
CA ASN A 158 -15.25 7.67 -6.90
C ASN A 158 -14.84 6.36 -6.16
N GLY A 159 -13.66 6.36 -5.54
CA GLY A 159 -13.20 5.27 -4.69
C GLY A 159 -13.77 5.38 -3.28
N CYS A 160 -13.68 4.29 -2.53
CA CYS A 160 -14.04 4.24 -1.13
C CYS A 160 -12.83 3.85 -0.30
N LEU A 161 -12.59 4.56 0.81
CA LEU A 161 -11.50 4.26 1.73
C LEU A 161 -12.06 3.87 3.10
N MET A 162 -11.68 2.69 3.56
CA MET A 162 -11.92 2.23 4.93
C MET A 162 -10.62 2.21 5.72
N ILE A 163 -10.60 2.88 6.87
CA ILE A 163 -9.47 2.89 7.79
C ILE A 163 -9.82 2.03 8.98
N ILE A 164 -9.18 0.87 9.06
CA ILE A 164 -9.36 -0.09 10.15
C ILE A 164 -8.59 0.44 11.36
N SER A 165 -9.30 1.07 12.28
CA SER A 165 -8.70 1.83 13.38
C SER A 165 -9.69 2.10 14.48
N ARG A 166 -9.34 1.71 15.72
CA ARG A 166 -10.08 2.13 16.90
C ARG A 166 -9.89 3.61 17.20
N THR A 167 -8.66 4.10 17.10
CA THR A 167 -8.32 5.48 17.49
C THR A 167 -8.90 6.50 16.52
N MET A 168 -9.01 6.17 15.23
CA MET A 168 -9.67 7.04 14.25
C MET A 168 -11.20 6.89 14.23
N ASP A 169 -11.76 5.78 14.71
CA ASP A 169 -13.20 5.60 14.90
C ASP A 169 -13.67 6.31 16.18
N SER A 170 -13.43 7.62 16.22
CA SER A 170 -13.62 8.50 17.38
C SER A 170 -13.99 9.91 16.94
N SER A 171 -14.46 10.75 17.88
CA SER A 171 -14.85 12.14 17.56
C SER A 171 -13.67 12.97 17.01
N PRO A 172 -12.43 12.89 17.54
CA PRO A 172 -11.27 13.53 16.91
C PRO A 172 -10.96 12.96 15.51
N GLY A 173 -11.12 11.65 15.31
CA GLY A 173 -10.88 11.01 14.02
C GLY A 173 -11.88 11.46 12.95
N LEU A 174 -13.14 11.64 13.32
CA LEU A 174 -14.14 12.28 12.46
C LEU A 174 -13.73 13.71 12.09
N GLY A 175 -13.12 14.45 13.03
CA GLY A 175 -12.54 15.77 12.76
C GLY A 175 -11.43 15.74 11.70
N ILE A 176 -10.54 14.74 11.75
CA ILE A 176 -9.48 14.53 10.74
C ILE A 176 -10.07 14.18 9.38
N LEU A 177 -11.11 13.34 9.34
CA LEU A 177 -11.72 12.89 8.07
C LEU A 177 -12.71 13.90 7.48
N LYS A 178 -13.21 14.85 8.27
CA LYS A 178 -14.22 15.84 7.87
C LYS A 178 -13.88 16.59 6.58
N PRO A 179 -12.65 17.07 6.33
CA PRO A 179 -12.32 17.75 5.07
C PRO A 179 -12.51 16.89 3.80
N LEU A 180 -12.37 15.57 3.92
CA LEU A 180 -12.61 14.62 2.83
C LEU A 180 -14.12 14.39 2.65
N VAL A 181 -14.82 14.13 3.74
CA VAL A 181 -16.27 13.88 3.76
C VAL A 181 -17.05 15.11 3.26
N ASP A 182 -16.68 16.32 3.68
CA ASP A 182 -17.30 17.57 3.25
C ASP A 182 -17.17 17.82 1.74
N ARG A 183 -16.18 17.17 1.08
CA ARG A 183 -15.99 17.19 -0.37
C ARG A 183 -16.70 16.05 -1.10
N GLY A 184 -17.45 15.22 -0.38
CA GLY A 184 -18.18 14.09 -0.93
C GLY A 184 -17.35 12.83 -1.11
N PHE A 185 -16.10 12.79 -0.62
CA PHE A 185 -15.29 11.58 -0.67
C PHE A 185 -15.80 10.55 0.34
N LYS A 186 -15.84 9.28 -0.09
CA LYS A 186 -16.29 8.17 0.74
C LYS A 186 -15.14 7.63 1.58
N VAL A 187 -15.03 8.11 2.81
CA VAL A 187 -14.06 7.63 3.79
C VAL A 187 -14.73 7.29 5.11
N LEU A 188 -14.35 6.16 5.70
CA LEU A 188 -14.84 5.71 7.00
C LEU A 188 -13.70 5.14 7.83
N ALA A 189 -13.57 5.58 9.08
CA ALA A 189 -12.79 4.85 10.08
C ALA A 189 -13.73 3.91 10.85
N VAL A 190 -13.28 2.68 11.11
CA VAL A 190 -14.07 1.67 11.81
C VAL A 190 -13.21 0.84 12.76
N THR A 191 -13.67 0.65 13.99
CA THR A 191 -13.04 -0.21 14.99
C THR A 191 -13.21 -1.67 14.57
N PRO A 192 -12.13 -2.45 14.37
CA PRO A 192 -12.24 -3.86 13.99
C PRO A 192 -12.66 -4.74 15.17
N ASP A 193 -13.51 -5.73 14.90
CA ASP A 193 -13.61 -6.94 15.74
C ASP A 193 -12.65 -8.00 15.22
N LEU A 194 -11.48 -8.12 15.85
CA LEU A 194 -10.45 -9.06 15.41
C LEU A 194 -10.84 -10.53 15.55
N PRO A 195 -11.54 -10.98 16.62
CA PRO A 195 -12.08 -12.34 16.66
C PRO A 195 -12.93 -12.66 15.43
N GLN A 196 -13.87 -11.80 15.07
CA GLN A 196 -14.74 -12.01 13.90
C GLN A 196 -13.99 -11.90 12.59
N LEU A 197 -13.07 -10.93 12.45
CA LEU A 197 -12.25 -10.77 11.24
C LEU A 197 -11.38 -11.99 10.96
N PHE A 198 -10.83 -12.62 12.00
CA PHE A 198 -9.94 -13.79 11.88
C PHE A 198 -10.67 -15.12 11.88
N LYS A 199 -11.95 -15.15 12.25
CA LYS A 199 -12.78 -16.36 12.26
C LYS A 199 -12.74 -17.07 10.91
N ASP A 200 -12.69 -18.40 10.93
CA ASP A 200 -12.65 -19.26 9.75
C ASP A 200 -11.41 -19.02 8.86
N THR A 201 -10.33 -18.54 9.47
CA THR A 201 -9.01 -18.40 8.83
C THR A 201 -7.92 -18.98 9.75
N PRO A 202 -6.73 -19.32 9.22
CA PRO A 202 -5.63 -19.80 10.06
C PRO A 202 -5.20 -18.82 11.17
N ALA A 203 -5.51 -17.52 11.01
CA ALA A 203 -5.22 -16.49 12.00
C ALA A 203 -5.93 -16.70 13.34
N GLU A 204 -7.07 -17.38 13.36
CA GLU A 204 -7.92 -17.55 14.53
C GLU A 204 -7.13 -18.20 15.69
N SER A 205 -6.47 -19.33 15.40
CA SER A 205 -5.64 -20.04 16.38
C SER A 205 -4.49 -19.20 16.93
N TRP A 206 -3.78 -18.49 16.05
CA TRP A 206 -2.68 -17.60 16.46
C TRP A 206 -3.19 -16.46 17.36
N PHE A 207 -4.36 -15.91 17.04
CA PHE A 207 -4.96 -14.83 17.79
C PHE A 207 -5.44 -15.28 19.18
N ASP A 208 -5.98 -16.49 19.28
CA ASP A 208 -6.35 -17.11 20.56
C ASP A 208 -5.12 -17.38 21.45
N ASP A 209 -4.01 -17.83 20.88
CA ASP A 209 -2.76 -17.99 21.63
C ASP A 209 -2.21 -16.64 22.12
N MET A 210 -2.35 -15.58 21.32
CA MET A 210 -1.98 -14.22 21.75
C MET A 210 -2.89 -13.71 22.87
N LYS A 211 -4.21 -13.84 22.73
CA LYS A 211 -5.20 -13.43 23.76
C LYS A 211 -5.05 -14.19 25.07
N SER A 212 -4.66 -15.46 25.03
CA SER A 212 -4.44 -16.26 26.23
C SER A 212 -3.04 -16.04 26.85
N GLY A 213 -2.18 -15.27 26.17
CA GLY A 213 -0.80 -15.04 26.59
C GLY A 213 0.06 -16.30 26.57
N THR A 214 -0.27 -17.29 25.73
CA THR A 214 0.51 -18.52 25.55
C THR A 214 1.53 -18.40 24.43
N LYS A 215 1.31 -17.48 23.47
CA LYS A 215 2.28 -17.13 22.44
C LYS A 215 3.22 -16.01 22.87
N ASP A 216 4.48 -16.13 22.48
CA ASP A 216 5.46 -15.05 22.58
C ASP A 216 5.17 -13.94 21.58
N PRO A 217 4.95 -12.68 22.02
CA PRO A 217 4.74 -11.55 21.10
C PRO A 217 6.03 -11.15 20.37
N GLY A 218 7.20 -11.59 20.87
CA GLY A 218 8.52 -11.21 20.39
C GLY A 218 8.90 -9.76 20.74
N GLU A 219 9.98 -9.25 20.16
CA GLU A 219 10.55 -7.93 20.46
C GLU A 219 9.97 -6.78 19.62
N ILE A 220 9.36 -7.08 18.48
CA ILE A 220 8.70 -6.09 17.62
C ILE A 220 7.31 -5.80 18.18
N PRO A 221 6.88 -4.53 18.26
CA PRO A 221 5.56 -4.17 18.79
C PRO A 221 4.43 -5.00 18.18
N LEU A 222 3.56 -5.54 19.05
CA LEU A 222 2.48 -6.42 18.63
C LEU A 222 1.54 -5.74 17.63
N ALA A 223 1.25 -4.45 17.82
CA ALA A 223 0.45 -3.66 16.88
C ALA A 223 1.02 -3.65 15.45
N GLN A 224 2.35 -3.59 15.30
CA GLN A 224 2.99 -3.62 13.98
C GLN A 224 2.81 -4.99 13.30
N ASN A 225 2.99 -6.07 14.05
CA ASN A 225 2.74 -7.42 13.53
C ASN A 225 1.25 -7.65 13.24
N LEU A 226 0.38 -7.11 14.07
CA LEU A 226 -1.05 -7.20 13.90
C LEU A 226 -1.53 -6.45 12.65
N SER A 227 -0.98 -5.27 12.35
CA SER A 227 -1.24 -4.57 11.08
C SER A 227 -0.83 -5.42 9.85
N ASN A 228 0.22 -6.24 9.95
CA ASN A 228 0.59 -7.17 8.89
C ASN A 228 -0.42 -8.31 8.72
N LEU A 229 -1.11 -8.72 9.79
CA LEU A 229 -2.14 -9.75 9.71
C LEU A 229 -3.49 -9.18 9.25
N ILE A 230 -3.90 -8.03 9.81
CA ILE A 230 -5.17 -7.36 9.48
C ILE A 230 -5.24 -7.09 7.97
N ARG A 231 -4.18 -6.54 7.37
CA ARG A 231 -4.17 -6.25 5.92
C ARG A 231 -4.43 -7.48 5.05
N LEU A 232 -3.98 -8.65 5.48
CA LEU A 232 -4.22 -9.91 4.77
C LEU A 232 -5.66 -10.37 5.00
N ALA A 233 -6.13 -10.32 6.24
CA ALA A 233 -7.46 -10.77 6.63
C ALA A 233 -8.58 -9.92 5.99
N VAL A 234 -8.46 -8.59 5.99
CA VAL A 234 -9.47 -7.75 5.34
C VAL A 234 -9.51 -7.94 3.82
N LEU A 235 -8.36 -8.08 3.16
CA LEU A 235 -8.36 -8.42 1.74
C LEU A 235 -8.94 -9.81 1.49
N TYR A 236 -8.71 -10.78 2.38
CA TYR A 236 -9.29 -12.12 2.21
C TYR A 236 -10.81 -12.07 2.34
N LYS A 237 -11.34 -11.36 3.35
CA LYS A 237 -12.79 -11.28 3.64
C LYS A 237 -13.56 -10.37 2.69
N TYR A 238 -12.95 -9.28 2.21
CA TYR A 238 -13.65 -8.23 1.47
C TYR A 238 -13.10 -7.99 0.07
N GLY A 239 -11.87 -8.43 -0.24
CA GLY A 239 -11.17 -8.10 -1.49
C GLY A 239 -10.80 -6.62 -1.58
N GLY A 240 -10.30 -6.18 -2.74
CA GLY A 240 -9.96 -4.78 -3.01
C GLY A 240 -8.47 -4.49 -2.88
N ILE A 241 -8.14 -3.30 -2.39
CA ILE A 241 -6.76 -2.79 -2.32
C ILE A 241 -6.42 -2.43 -0.89
N TYR A 242 -5.31 -2.95 -0.38
CA TYR A 242 -4.72 -2.46 0.87
C TYR A 242 -3.58 -1.48 0.56
N LEU A 243 -3.48 -0.42 1.36
CA LEU A 243 -2.38 0.55 1.36
C LEU A 243 -1.90 0.80 2.80
N ASP A 244 -0.59 0.89 3.00
CA ASP A 244 -0.06 1.51 4.21
C ASP A 244 -0.36 3.02 4.22
N THR A 245 -0.42 3.61 5.42
CA THR A 245 -0.76 5.04 5.60
C THR A 245 0.37 5.99 5.20
N ASP A 246 1.50 5.47 4.74
CA ASP A 246 2.67 6.21 4.26
C ASP A 246 2.90 5.97 2.76
N PHE A 247 1.87 6.22 1.95
CA PHE A 247 1.86 5.92 0.52
C PHE A 247 1.30 7.08 -0.29
N ILE A 248 2.04 7.58 -1.28
CA ILE A 248 1.53 8.61 -2.20
C ILE A 248 0.94 7.91 -3.42
N VAL A 249 -0.36 8.07 -3.66
CA VAL A 249 -1.02 7.53 -4.86
C VAL A 249 -0.86 8.51 -6.02
N LEU A 250 -0.31 8.03 -7.14
CA LEU A 250 0.00 8.87 -8.31
C LEU A 250 -0.95 8.60 -9.50
N LYS A 251 -1.45 7.37 -9.64
CA LYS A 251 -2.28 6.95 -10.79
C LYS A 251 -3.44 6.06 -10.38
N ASP A 252 -4.34 5.86 -11.34
CA ASP A 252 -5.48 4.96 -11.20
C ASP A 252 -5.05 3.47 -11.10
N PHE A 253 -5.56 2.78 -10.09
CA PHE A 253 -5.35 1.35 -9.84
C PHE A 253 -6.43 0.47 -10.46
N SER A 254 -7.46 1.01 -11.12
CA SER A 254 -8.59 0.23 -11.65
C SER A 254 -8.19 -0.84 -12.68
N GLY A 255 -7.01 -0.69 -13.30
CA GLY A 255 -6.44 -1.69 -14.21
C GLY A 255 -5.66 -2.82 -13.53
N LEU A 256 -5.49 -2.78 -12.20
CA LEU A 256 -4.72 -3.76 -11.44
C LEU A 256 -5.66 -4.76 -10.76
N ARG A 257 -5.26 -6.03 -10.75
CA ARG A 257 -6.00 -7.12 -10.10
C ARG A 257 -5.04 -8.22 -9.69
N ASN A 258 -5.26 -8.85 -8.54
CA ASN A 258 -4.43 -9.94 -8.00
C ASN A 258 -2.94 -9.64 -8.18
N SER A 259 -2.49 -8.53 -7.62
CA SER A 259 -1.17 -7.96 -7.88
C SER A 259 -0.43 -7.66 -6.58
N ILE A 260 0.88 -7.91 -6.60
CA ILE A 260 1.82 -7.60 -5.53
C ILE A 260 3.06 -6.91 -6.09
N GLY A 261 3.58 -5.90 -5.39
CA GLY A 261 4.77 -5.18 -5.84
C GLY A 261 6.07 -5.86 -5.40
N ALA A 262 7.03 -5.95 -6.32
CA ALA A 262 8.41 -6.27 -5.98
C ALA A 262 9.09 -5.05 -5.34
N GLN A 263 9.58 -5.17 -4.12
CA GLN A 263 10.38 -4.13 -3.47
C GLN A 263 11.79 -4.04 -4.06
N SER A 264 12.36 -5.18 -4.47
CA SER A 264 13.72 -5.22 -5.05
C SER A 264 13.86 -6.34 -6.07
N VAL A 265 14.80 -6.16 -6.99
CA VAL A 265 15.20 -7.13 -8.02
C VAL A 265 16.70 -7.38 -7.98
N ASN A 266 17.15 -8.52 -8.51
CA ASN A 266 18.55 -8.81 -8.75
C ASN A 266 19.03 -8.20 -10.10
N PRO A 267 20.33 -8.27 -10.43
CA PRO A 267 20.86 -7.69 -11.67
C PRO A 267 20.27 -8.28 -12.96
N VAL A 268 19.65 -9.46 -12.92
CA VAL A 268 18.97 -10.08 -14.08
C VAL A 268 17.46 -9.81 -14.12
N GLY A 269 16.97 -8.88 -13.28
CA GLY A 269 15.58 -8.42 -13.28
C GLY A 269 14.60 -9.33 -12.55
N LYS A 270 15.05 -10.41 -11.90
CA LYS A 270 14.17 -11.26 -11.07
C LYS A 270 13.97 -10.59 -9.71
N TRP A 271 12.73 -10.57 -9.21
CA TRP A 271 12.45 -10.05 -7.89
C TRP A 271 13.20 -10.83 -6.80
N THR A 272 13.61 -10.13 -5.74
CA THR A 272 14.32 -10.70 -4.56
C THR A 272 13.57 -10.44 -3.27
N ARG A 273 12.69 -9.44 -3.25
CA ARG A 273 11.80 -9.13 -2.13
C ARG A 273 10.48 -8.64 -2.70
N LEU A 274 9.39 -9.24 -2.25
CA LEU A 274 8.04 -8.69 -2.37
C LEU A 274 7.71 -7.93 -1.09
N ASN A 275 6.73 -7.04 -1.15
CA ASN A 275 6.30 -6.25 -0.01
C ASN A 275 4.77 -6.16 0.03
N ASN A 276 4.23 -6.05 1.24
CA ASN A 276 2.81 -6.07 1.55
C ASN A 276 2.27 -4.70 1.99
N ALA A 277 3.01 -3.61 1.77
CA ALA A 277 2.56 -2.23 1.97
C ALA A 277 1.48 -1.82 0.95
N VAL A 278 1.44 -2.50 -0.20
CA VAL A 278 0.33 -2.45 -1.15
C VAL A 278 0.01 -3.86 -1.62
N LEU A 279 -1.26 -4.23 -1.58
CA LEU A 279 -1.76 -5.53 -2.02
C LEU A 279 -3.09 -5.31 -2.74
N ILE A 280 -3.26 -5.91 -3.92
CA ILE A 280 -4.49 -5.81 -4.71
C ILE A 280 -4.98 -7.22 -4.95
N PHE A 281 -6.09 -7.62 -4.35
CA PHE A 281 -6.57 -9.00 -4.46
C PHE A 281 -8.09 -9.06 -4.46
N ASP A 282 -8.61 -10.02 -5.22
CA ASP A 282 -10.02 -10.40 -5.12
C ASP A 282 -10.31 -10.98 -3.72
N LYS A 283 -11.59 -10.89 -3.34
CA LYS A 283 -12.10 -11.59 -2.15
C LYS A 283 -11.84 -13.09 -2.27
N ASP A 284 -11.57 -13.74 -1.14
CA ASP A 284 -11.33 -15.18 -1.00
C ASP A 284 -10.14 -15.71 -1.84
N HIS A 285 -9.23 -14.84 -2.27
CA HIS A 285 -8.10 -15.25 -3.11
C HIS A 285 -7.19 -16.27 -2.37
N PRO A 286 -6.91 -17.46 -2.93
CA PRO A 286 -6.18 -18.53 -2.23
C PRO A 286 -4.78 -18.13 -1.75
N LEU A 287 -4.12 -17.22 -2.47
CA LEU A 287 -2.80 -16.70 -2.07
C LEU A 287 -2.86 -15.91 -0.75
N LEU A 288 -3.94 -15.17 -0.49
CA LEU A 288 -4.13 -14.46 0.78
C LEU A 288 -4.28 -15.47 1.93
N TYR A 289 -5.04 -16.54 1.72
CA TYR A 289 -5.15 -17.63 2.70
C TYR A 289 -3.77 -18.22 3.03
N LYS A 290 -2.93 -18.44 2.01
CA LYS A 290 -1.54 -18.91 2.20
C LYS A 290 -0.67 -17.91 2.97
N PHE A 291 -0.85 -16.61 2.75
CA PHE A 291 -0.16 -15.60 3.56
C PHE A 291 -0.61 -15.63 5.03
N ILE A 292 -1.91 -15.76 5.28
CA ILE A 292 -2.47 -15.84 6.64
C ILE A 292 -2.00 -17.13 7.34
N GLU A 293 -2.00 -18.26 6.63
CA GLU A 293 -1.48 -19.55 7.10
C GLU A 293 -0.01 -19.44 7.50
N GLU A 294 0.83 -18.88 6.63
CA GLU A 294 2.25 -18.68 6.92
C GLU A 294 2.46 -17.74 8.12
N PHE A 295 1.63 -16.70 8.26
CA PHE A 295 1.71 -15.81 9.41
C PHE A 295 1.46 -16.58 10.70
N ALA A 296 0.37 -17.35 10.76
CA ALA A 296 -0.06 -18.06 11.96
C ALA A 296 0.95 -19.15 12.37
N LEU A 297 1.42 -19.95 11.39
CA LEU A 297 2.30 -21.09 11.63
C LEU A 297 3.73 -20.66 11.96
N ASN A 298 4.26 -19.67 11.24
CA ASN A 298 5.67 -19.30 11.30
C ASN A 298 5.93 -17.95 11.95
N PHE A 299 4.93 -17.38 12.66
CA PHE A 299 5.06 -16.10 13.35
C PHE A 299 6.39 -15.96 14.10
N ASN A 300 7.11 -14.87 13.80
CA ASN A 300 8.33 -14.53 14.53
C ASN A 300 8.33 -13.04 14.86
N GLY A 301 7.85 -12.71 16.06
CA GLY A 301 7.83 -11.34 16.56
C GLY A 301 9.20 -10.77 16.90
N ASN A 302 10.30 -11.55 16.83
CA ASN A 302 11.65 -11.08 17.15
C ASN A 302 12.41 -10.52 15.93
N LYS A 303 11.84 -10.60 14.72
CA LYS A 303 12.52 -10.22 13.48
C LYS A 303 11.70 -9.19 12.72
N TRP A 304 12.24 -7.97 12.60
CA TRP A 304 11.58 -6.91 11.83
C TRP A 304 11.38 -7.31 10.37
N GLY A 305 10.17 -7.07 9.84
CA GLY A 305 9.76 -7.44 8.49
C GLY A 305 9.43 -8.93 8.29
N TYR A 306 9.77 -9.81 9.25
CA TYR A 306 9.62 -11.26 9.09
C TYR A 306 8.18 -11.68 8.76
N ASN A 307 7.21 -11.06 9.44
CA ASN A 307 5.77 -11.32 9.30
C ASN A 307 5.09 -10.43 8.24
N GLY A 308 5.87 -9.62 7.51
CA GLY A 308 5.36 -8.71 6.47
C GLY A 308 6.02 -8.97 5.11
N PRO A 309 6.92 -8.10 4.61
CA PRO A 309 7.57 -8.28 3.31
C PRO A 309 8.28 -9.63 3.16
N TYR A 310 8.89 -10.14 4.23
CA TYR A 310 9.58 -11.42 4.17
C TYR A 310 8.61 -12.60 4.08
N LEU A 311 7.46 -12.51 4.74
CA LEU A 311 6.42 -13.52 4.70
C LEU A 311 5.87 -13.70 3.29
N VAL A 312 5.41 -12.61 2.66
CA VAL A 312 4.84 -12.68 1.30
C VAL A 312 5.87 -13.16 0.29
N SER A 313 7.15 -12.83 0.51
CA SER A 313 8.24 -13.33 -0.33
C SER A 313 8.48 -14.83 -0.16
N ARG A 314 8.44 -15.37 1.07
CA ARG A 314 8.63 -16.80 1.33
C ARG A 314 7.53 -17.61 0.65
N VAL A 315 6.27 -17.25 0.93
CA VAL A 315 5.11 -17.93 0.35
C VAL A 315 5.17 -17.92 -1.18
N VAL A 316 5.45 -16.78 -1.81
CA VAL A 316 5.54 -16.69 -3.28
C VAL A 316 6.75 -17.44 -3.85
N SER A 317 7.89 -17.49 -3.14
CA SER A 317 9.07 -18.24 -3.58
C SER A 317 8.83 -19.75 -3.58
N ASP A 318 8.02 -20.22 -2.63
CA ASP A 318 7.74 -21.64 -2.43
C ASP A 318 6.62 -22.16 -3.33
N LEU A 319 5.95 -21.28 -4.09
CA LEU A 319 4.96 -21.70 -5.09
C LEU A 319 5.66 -22.42 -6.25
N THR A 320 5.27 -23.68 -6.48
CA THR A 320 5.76 -24.49 -7.59
C THR A 320 5.49 -23.85 -8.95
N THR A 321 4.37 -23.12 -9.07
CA THR A 321 3.99 -22.37 -10.26
C THR A 321 3.12 -21.18 -9.86
N ALA A 322 3.61 -19.94 -10.05
CA ALA A 322 2.83 -18.73 -9.82
C ALA A 322 1.52 -18.69 -10.65
N GLN A 323 1.49 -19.44 -11.76
CA GLN A 323 0.32 -19.63 -12.61
C GLN A 323 -0.89 -20.19 -11.87
N ASP A 324 -0.68 -21.02 -10.85
CA ASP A 324 -1.77 -21.72 -10.14
C ASP A 324 -2.62 -20.77 -9.28
N TYR A 325 -2.08 -19.59 -8.98
CA TYR A 325 -2.72 -18.58 -8.15
C TYR A 325 -3.16 -17.33 -8.94
N ASN A 326 -2.99 -17.31 -10.27
CA ASN A 326 -3.44 -16.22 -11.15
C ASN A 326 -3.18 -14.79 -10.61
N PHE A 327 -1.92 -14.50 -10.29
CA PHE A 327 -1.50 -13.20 -9.77
C PHE A 327 -0.31 -12.62 -10.54
N THR A 328 -0.14 -11.31 -10.47
CA THR A 328 0.93 -10.57 -11.14
C THR A 328 1.91 -9.98 -10.12
N ILE A 329 3.21 -10.13 -10.39
CA ILE A 329 4.26 -9.41 -9.66
C ILE A 329 4.61 -8.17 -10.46
N LEU A 330 4.29 -7.00 -9.91
CA LEU A 330 4.60 -5.71 -10.52
C LEU A 330 6.06 -5.32 -10.23
N PRO A 331 6.76 -4.67 -11.17
CA PRO A 331 8.15 -4.27 -10.99
C PRO A 331 8.29 -3.21 -9.89
N PRO A 332 9.50 -3.00 -9.33
CA PRO A 332 9.71 -2.00 -8.29
C PRO A 332 9.24 -0.59 -8.67
N MET A 333 9.40 -0.17 -9.92
CA MET A 333 8.94 1.15 -10.36
C MET A 333 7.42 1.37 -10.23
N ALA A 334 6.60 0.33 -10.08
CA ALA A 334 5.16 0.48 -9.87
C ALA A 334 4.83 1.09 -8.50
N PHE A 335 5.53 0.67 -7.43
CA PHE A 335 5.18 0.99 -6.04
C PHE A 335 6.36 1.31 -5.10
N TYR A 336 7.56 0.86 -5.46
CA TYR A 336 8.80 0.96 -4.68
C TYR A 336 9.94 1.53 -5.56
N PRO A 337 9.77 2.74 -6.15
CA PRO A 337 10.73 3.33 -7.08
C PRO A 337 12.07 3.75 -6.44
N VAL A 338 12.16 3.64 -5.11
CA VAL A 338 13.37 3.85 -4.30
C VAL A 338 13.42 2.82 -3.18
N TYR A 339 14.60 2.27 -2.95
CA TYR A 339 14.85 1.35 -1.85
C TYR A 339 14.92 2.11 -0.52
N TRP A 340 14.38 1.53 0.56
CA TRP A 340 14.24 2.19 1.86
C TRP A 340 15.51 2.87 2.39
N SER A 341 16.69 2.31 2.12
CA SER A 341 17.97 2.86 2.59
C SER A 341 18.44 4.11 1.84
N HIS A 342 17.77 4.48 0.74
CA HIS A 342 18.10 5.64 -0.11
C HIS A 342 16.89 6.57 -0.27
N VAL A 343 15.84 6.39 0.54
CA VAL A 343 14.62 7.19 0.46
C VAL A 343 14.87 8.66 0.79
N ASP A 344 15.88 8.94 1.61
CA ASP A 344 16.30 10.27 2.02
C ASP A 344 16.59 11.21 0.84
N GLY A 345 17.20 10.68 -0.23
CA GLY A 345 17.45 11.44 -1.45
C GLY A 345 16.19 12.01 -2.12
N PHE A 346 15.00 11.45 -1.84
CA PHE A 346 13.73 11.98 -2.38
C PHE A 346 13.21 13.18 -1.59
N PHE A 347 13.62 13.31 -0.32
CA PHE A 347 13.26 14.43 0.56
C PHE A 347 14.22 15.62 0.41
N MET A 348 15.41 15.40 -0.15
CA MET A 348 16.41 16.43 -0.39
C MET A 348 16.10 17.27 -1.64
N GLY A 349 16.28 18.58 -1.53
CA GLY A 349 16.03 19.56 -2.55
C GLY A 349 17.28 19.89 -3.39
N PRO A 350 17.17 20.87 -4.31
CA PRO A 350 18.22 21.19 -5.27
C PRO A 350 19.50 21.79 -4.64
N LYS A 351 19.47 22.13 -3.35
CA LYS A 351 20.66 22.56 -2.59
C LYS A 351 21.63 21.40 -2.32
N GLN A 352 21.10 20.18 -2.18
CA GLN A 352 21.87 18.99 -1.83
C GLN A 352 21.99 18.01 -3.01
N VAL A 353 20.94 17.92 -3.84
CA VAL A 353 20.87 16.98 -4.96
C VAL A 353 20.80 17.72 -6.29
N ARG A 354 21.41 17.14 -7.33
CA ARG A 354 21.44 17.75 -8.67
C ARG A 354 20.02 17.90 -9.23
N ARG A 355 19.65 19.13 -9.61
CA ARG A 355 18.33 19.45 -10.21
C ARG A 355 17.95 18.53 -11.38
N ARG A 356 18.89 18.24 -12.28
CA ARG A 356 18.68 17.34 -13.43
C ARG A 356 18.26 15.92 -13.00
N TRP A 357 18.77 15.43 -11.87
CA TRP A 357 18.36 14.12 -11.34
C TRP A 357 16.94 14.16 -10.81
N ILE A 358 16.57 15.23 -10.09
CA ILE A 358 15.19 15.43 -9.59
C ILE A 358 14.22 15.46 -10.77
N GLU A 359 14.50 16.28 -11.79
CA GLU A 359 13.65 16.41 -12.99
C GLU A 359 13.49 15.07 -13.72
N HIS A 360 14.60 14.39 -14.03
CA HIS A 360 14.55 13.08 -14.68
C HIS A 360 13.83 12.03 -13.85
N LYS A 361 14.02 12.02 -12.52
CA LYS A 361 13.34 11.06 -11.65
C LYS A 361 11.84 11.34 -11.58
N LEU A 362 11.42 12.61 -11.56
CA LEU A 362 10.00 12.97 -11.64
C LEU A 362 9.37 12.53 -12.96
N GLU A 363 10.04 12.71 -14.10
CA GLU A 363 9.57 12.20 -15.40
C GLU A 363 9.35 10.69 -15.36
N GLN A 364 10.32 9.93 -14.85
CA GLN A 364 10.19 8.47 -14.69
C GLN A 364 9.02 8.06 -13.80
N LEU A 365 8.81 8.77 -12.67
CA LEU A 365 7.72 8.47 -11.75
C LEU A 365 6.35 8.74 -12.40
N THR A 366 6.24 9.86 -13.11
CA THR A 366 5.01 10.23 -13.85
C THR A 366 4.65 9.20 -14.91
N ASP A 367 5.62 8.54 -15.55
CA ASP A 367 5.37 7.58 -16.62
C ASP A 367 5.15 6.14 -16.13
N GLU A 368 5.86 5.70 -15.09
CA GLU A 368 5.92 4.27 -14.72
C GLU A 368 5.28 3.93 -13.38
N THR A 369 5.04 4.91 -12.50
CA THR A 369 4.68 4.66 -11.09
C THR A 369 3.21 4.84 -10.80
N TYR A 370 2.58 3.83 -10.19
CA TYR A 370 1.19 3.90 -9.74
C TYR A 370 1.07 4.63 -8.41
N GLY A 371 2.01 4.37 -7.51
CA GLY A 371 2.19 5.16 -6.29
C GLY A 371 3.50 4.82 -5.61
N MET A 372 3.78 5.41 -4.47
CA MET A 372 5.09 5.30 -3.85
C MET A 372 5.00 5.16 -2.34
N HIS A 373 5.58 4.09 -1.83
CA HIS A 373 5.80 3.89 -0.39
C HIS A 373 6.88 4.85 0.14
N LEU A 374 6.59 5.55 1.23
CA LEU A 374 7.45 6.57 1.82
C LEU A 374 8.43 6.03 2.86
N TRP A 375 8.28 4.78 3.29
CA TRP A 375 9.13 4.15 4.30
C TRP A 375 9.19 4.97 5.59
N ASN A 376 8.04 5.33 6.20
CA ASN A 376 7.99 6.25 7.36
C ASN A 376 8.85 5.81 8.55
N LYS A 377 9.15 4.51 8.69
CA LYS A 377 10.13 4.04 9.70
C LYS A 377 11.53 4.66 9.50
N GLN A 378 11.89 5.01 8.27
CA GLN A 378 13.15 5.63 7.87
C GLN A 378 12.98 7.13 7.60
N SER A 379 11.85 7.54 7.04
CA SER A 379 11.67 8.90 6.53
C SER A 379 10.93 9.85 7.46
N SER A 380 10.28 9.37 8.54
CA SER A 380 9.46 10.21 9.44
C SER A 380 10.18 11.43 10.00
N GLY A 381 11.48 11.30 10.30
CA GLY A 381 12.30 12.38 10.82
C GLY A 381 12.95 13.28 9.75
N LEU A 382 12.70 13.05 8.46
CA LEU A 382 13.28 13.83 7.37
C LEU A 382 12.41 15.05 7.06
N THR A 383 13.00 16.22 6.92
CA THR A 383 12.30 17.41 6.41
C THR A 383 12.06 17.29 4.91
N ILE A 384 10.86 17.64 4.44
CA ILE A 384 10.55 17.73 3.01
C ILE A 384 11.13 19.05 2.49
N GLU A 385 12.29 19.03 1.84
CA GLU A 385 12.90 20.24 1.32
C GLU A 385 12.15 20.78 0.10
N GLN A 386 12.07 22.10 -0.02
CA GLN A 386 11.45 22.75 -1.16
C GLN A 386 12.14 22.34 -2.47
N GLY A 387 11.33 21.91 -3.45
CA GLY A 387 11.82 21.44 -4.75
C GLY A 387 12.39 20.03 -4.76
N SER A 388 12.35 19.29 -3.65
CA SER A 388 12.62 17.84 -3.61
C SER A 388 11.59 17.04 -4.41
N ILE A 389 11.86 15.76 -4.64
CA ILE A 389 10.91 14.87 -5.36
C ILE A 389 9.60 14.79 -4.57
N ILE A 390 9.66 14.53 -3.25
CA ILE A 390 8.46 14.46 -2.40
C ILE A 390 7.68 15.77 -2.43
N TYR A 391 8.37 16.91 -2.31
CA TYR A 391 7.72 18.21 -2.37
C TYR A 391 6.94 18.40 -3.68
N ARG A 392 7.53 18.00 -4.82
CA ARG A 392 6.91 18.13 -6.14
C ARG A 392 5.74 17.18 -6.31
N LEU A 393 5.87 15.92 -5.91
CA LEU A 393 4.76 14.96 -5.93
C LEU A 393 3.59 15.43 -5.05
N ILE A 394 3.84 15.90 -3.83
CA ILE A 394 2.79 16.43 -2.96
C ILE A 394 2.14 17.66 -3.59
N SER A 395 2.93 18.61 -4.09
CA SER A 395 2.39 19.84 -4.71
C SER A 395 1.53 19.53 -5.94
N GLU A 396 1.88 18.51 -6.71
CA GLU A 396 1.18 18.11 -7.92
C GLU A 396 0.00 17.17 -7.63
N HIS A 397 -0.04 16.48 -6.49
CA HIS A 397 -1.05 15.45 -6.16
C HIS A 397 -1.92 15.74 -4.92
N CYS A 398 -1.69 16.82 -4.20
CA CYS A 398 -2.54 17.28 -3.11
C CYS A 398 -3.70 18.15 -3.62
N THR A 399 -4.92 17.94 -3.11
CA THR A 399 -6.13 18.72 -3.44
C THR A 399 -6.75 19.43 -2.23
N ILE A 400 -6.45 18.96 -1.01
CA ILE A 400 -7.03 19.45 0.24
C ILE A 400 -5.97 20.03 1.17
N CYS A 401 -4.77 19.48 1.19
CA CYS A 401 -3.72 19.98 2.08
C CYS A 401 -3.46 21.46 1.81
N LYS A 402 -3.39 22.22 2.90
CA LYS A 402 -2.88 23.58 2.87
C LYS A 402 -1.40 23.47 2.50
N HIS A 403 -0.90 24.31 1.60
CA HIS A 403 0.50 24.34 1.14
C HIS A 403 1.53 24.64 2.26
N GLU A 404 1.14 24.57 3.52
CA GLU A 404 2.01 24.73 4.67
C GLU A 404 2.62 23.36 5.01
N CYS A 405 3.49 22.85 4.14
CA CYS A 405 4.51 21.91 4.60
C CYS A 405 5.42 22.70 5.56
N SER A 406 4.98 22.82 6.81
CA SER A 406 5.76 23.46 7.85
C SER A 406 6.86 22.50 8.33
N SER A 407 8.01 23.13 8.55
CA SER A 407 9.36 22.58 8.76
C SER A 407 9.53 21.65 9.95
#